data_AF-A0A2P2MIW9-F1
#
_entry.id   AF-A0A2P2MIW9-F1
#
_cell.length_a   1.000
_cell.length_b   1.000
_cell.length_c   1.000
_cell.angle_alpha   90.00
_cell.angle_beta   90.00
_cell.angle_gamma   90.00
#
_symmetry.space_group_name_H-M   'P 1'
#
loop_
_entity.id
_entity.type
_entity.pdbx_description
1 polymer ?
#
loop_
_entity_poly.entity_id
_entity_poly.type
_entity_poly.pdbx_seq_one_letter_code
_entity_poly.pdbx_strand_id
1 'polypeptide(L)'
;MAGIVSDEAGVGRSIEGISSTQHCQFGEALAEWRSSEQMENGIPSTSPPYWDTDDDDDGGPKPSDLYGKYTWKIENFSQNNKRELRSNAFEVGGYKWYILIYPQGCDVCNHLSLFLCVANHDKLLPGWSHFAQFTIAVVNKDPKKSKYSDTLHRFWKKEHDWGWKKFMELSKVSDGFLDAADTLIIKAQVQVIREKADRPFRCLDCQYRRELVRVYLTNVEGNCRRFVEERRGKLGRLIEDKNRWSSLCVFWLGMDQNAQRLMSREKTDVILRVVVKHFFIEKEVTSTLVMDSLYSGLKALEGQTKPKKGRSKLFETEEIPAPIVRVEKDMFVLVDDVLLLLERAAMEPLPPKDEKGPQNRTKVG
;
A
#
# COMPACT_ATOMS: atom_id res chain seq x y z
N MET A 1 20.24 -13.38 -78.66
CA MET A 1 21.21 -14.48 -78.60
C MET A 1 21.36 -14.82 -77.13
N ALA A 2 20.61 -15.81 -76.63
CA ALA A 2 21.00 -17.23 -76.60
C ALA A 2 22.28 -17.43 -75.74
N GLY A 3 22.32 -18.21 -74.66
CA GLY A 3 21.47 -19.35 -74.30
C GLY A 3 21.27 -19.55 -72.80
N ILE A 4 20.35 -20.48 -72.54
CA ILE A 4 19.78 -20.98 -71.28
C ILE A 4 20.36 -22.40 -71.08
N VAL A 5 20.09 -22.99 -69.89
CA VAL A 5 19.93 -24.44 -69.57
C VAL A 5 21.17 -25.08 -68.95
N SER A 6 21.16 -25.86 -67.86
CA SER A 6 20.21 -26.28 -66.78
C SER A 6 21.09 -27.00 -65.71
N ASP A 7 20.69 -27.35 -64.48
CA ASP A 7 19.63 -28.24 -63.97
C ASP A 7 19.34 -27.84 -62.50
N GLU A 8 18.11 -27.66 -62.02
CA GLU A 8 17.00 -28.62 -61.80
C GLU A 8 17.32 -29.87 -60.96
N ALA A 9 16.85 -29.86 -59.71
CA ALA A 9 16.01 -30.89 -59.06
C ALA A 9 16.10 -30.70 -57.52
N GLY A 10 15.03 -30.63 -56.74
CA GLY A 10 13.61 -30.74 -57.06
C GLY A 10 12.76 -30.71 -55.78
N VAL A 11 11.53 -30.19 -55.96
CA VAL A 11 10.23 -30.66 -55.43
C VAL A 11 10.02 -30.65 -53.89
N GLY A 12 8.96 -30.03 -53.34
CA GLY A 12 7.79 -29.41 -53.93
C GLY A 12 6.89 -28.68 -52.90
N ARG A 13 6.21 -27.63 -53.40
CA ARG A 13 4.96 -27.01 -52.88
C ARG A 13 3.80 -28.01 -53.06
N SER A 14 2.57 -27.93 -52.53
CA SER A 14 1.66 -26.91 -51.94
C SER A 14 0.47 -27.76 -51.39
N ILE A 15 -0.52 -27.36 -50.57
CA ILE A 15 -1.48 -26.25 -50.70
C ILE A 15 -2.45 -26.31 -49.48
N GLU A 16 -2.92 -25.13 -49.06
CA GLU A 16 -4.18 -24.77 -48.36
C GLU A 16 -4.53 -25.26 -46.93
N GLY A 17 -4.98 -24.30 -46.11
CA GLY A 17 -5.72 -24.54 -44.88
C GLY A 17 -5.79 -23.32 -43.95
N ILE A 18 -6.77 -22.46 -44.16
CA ILE A 18 -7.12 -21.25 -43.41
C ILE A 18 -7.52 -21.58 -41.95
N SER A 19 -7.07 -20.79 -40.96
CA SER A 19 -7.95 -20.04 -40.03
C SER A 19 -7.24 -19.55 -38.75
N SER A 20 -7.30 -18.22 -38.58
CA SER A 20 -7.48 -17.45 -37.35
C SER A 20 -7.36 -18.15 -35.99
N THR A 21 -6.34 -17.79 -35.20
CA THR A 21 -6.53 -17.06 -33.92
C THR A 21 -5.17 -16.65 -33.35
N GLN A 22 -4.71 -15.44 -33.69
CA GLN A 22 -3.70 -14.75 -32.89
C GLN A 22 -4.35 -14.35 -31.56
N HIS A 23 -4.16 -15.14 -30.51
CA HIS A 23 -4.33 -14.65 -29.14
C HIS A 23 -3.09 -13.84 -28.73
N CYS A 24 -2.94 -12.67 -29.34
CA CYS A 24 -2.19 -11.58 -28.75
C CYS A 24 -3.13 -10.87 -27.75
N GLN A 25 -3.24 -11.40 -26.54
CA GLN A 25 -3.81 -10.64 -25.43
C GLN A 25 -2.68 -9.98 -24.65
N PHE A 26 -2.38 -8.77 -25.13
CA PHE A 26 -1.75 -7.69 -24.37
C PHE A 26 -2.43 -7.61 -23.00
N GLY A 27 -1.62 -7.59 -21.93
CA GLY A 27 -2.05 -7.62 -20.53
C GLY A 27 -3.33 -6.82 -20.27
N GLU A 28 -4.34 -7.55 -19.80
CA GLU A 28 -5.70 -7.09 -19.56
C GLU A 28 -5.76 -5.80 -18.73
N ALA A 29 -6.37 -4.81 -19.36
CA ALA A 29 -7.39 -3.94 -18.77
C ALA A 29 -7.14 -3.42 -17.34
N LEU A 30 -6.23 -2.46 -17.31
CA LEU A 30 -6.08 -1.40 -16.31
C LEU A 30 -7.42 -0.67 -16.06
N ALA A 31 -8.23 -1.13 -15.10
CA ALA A 31 -9.59 -0.63 -14.81
C ALA A 31 -9.97 -0.99 -13.35
N GLU A 32 -10.37 -0.11 -12.45
CA GLU A 32 -11.81 0.22 -12.30
C GLU A 32 -12.09 1.55 -11.55
N TRP A 33 -11.07 2.25 -11.08
CA TRP A 33 -11.08 3.72 -10.87
C TRP A 33 -10.00 4.41 -11.70
N ARG A 34 -9.11 3.55 -12.22
CA ARG A 34 -8.64 3.50 -13.59
C ARG A 34 -9.69 2.98 -14.61
N SER A 35 -10.97 2.80 -14.26
CA SER A 35 -12.13 2.72 -15.18
C SER A 35 -13.46 2.62 -14.41
N SER A 36 -14.09 3.75 -14.12
CA SER A 36 -15.39 3.84 -13.44
C SER A 36 -16.42 2.76 -13.87
N GLU A 37 -17.10 2.18 -12.88
CA GLU A 37 -18.47 1.62 -12.92
C GLU A 37 -18.78 0.52 -13.96
N GLN A 38 -18.49 -0.75 -13.65
CA GLN A 38 -19.39 -1.89 -13.94
C GLN A 38 -18.93 -3.16 -13.20
N MET A 39 -19.91 -3.97 -12.75
CA MET A 39 -19.82 -5.26 -12.04
C MET A 39 -19.55 -5.24 -10.52
N GLU A 40 -20.60 -4.91 -9.76
CA GLU A 40 -21.14 -5.98 -8.91
C GLU A 40 -21.42 -7.21 -9.80
N ASN A 41 -20.50 -8.17 -9.82
CA ASN A 41 -20.83 -9.54 -10.19
C ASN A 41 -19.83 -10.48 -9.50
N GLY A 42 -20.19 -10.91 -8.29
CA GLY A 42 -20.14 -12.30 -7.85
C GLY A 42 -18.84 -13.11 -7.93
N ILE A 43 -17.68 -12.56 -8.29
CA ILE A 43 -16.41 -13.30 -8.26
C ILE A 43 -15.83 -13.20 -6.84
N PRO A 44 -15.58 -14.32 -6.15
CA PRO A 44 -14.94 -14.30 -4.84
C PRO A 44 -13.54 -13.70 -4.95
N SER A 45 -13.25 -12.71 -4.11
CA SER A 45 -11.90 -12.17 -3.92
C SER A 45 -10.94 -13.33 -3.62
N THR A 46 -9.83 -13.41 -4.36
CA THR A 46 -8.71 -14.32 -4.06
C THR A 46 -7.88 -13.82 -2.87
N SER A 47 -8.22 -12.65 -2.32
CA SER A 47 -7.65 -12.15 -1.08
C SER A 47 -8.17 -12.99 0.09
N PRO A 48 -7.35 -13.29 1.12
CA PRO A 48 -7.84 -14.00 2.30
C PRO A 48 -9.08 -13.28 2.88
N PRO A 49 -10.11 -14.00 3.37
CA PRO A 49 -11.43 -13.44 3.70
C PRO A 49 -11.42 -12.29 4.73
N TYR A 50 -10.32 -12.15 5.46
CA TYR A 50 -10.09 -11.08 6.41
C TYR A 50 -9.78 -9.71 5.75
N TRP A 51 -9.27 -9.70 4.52
CA TRP A 51 -8.90 -8.47 3.81
C TRP A 51 -10.09 -7.64 3.36
N ASP A 52 -11.29 -8.24 3.25
CA ASP A 52 -12.47 -7.57 2.68
C ASP A 52 -13.64 -7.43 3.67
N THR A 53 -13.46 -7.80 4.94
CA THR A 53 -14.49 -7.60 5.97
C THR A 53 -14.16 -6.36 6.80
N ASP A 54 -15.05 -5.36 6.81
CA ASP A 54 -14.95 -4.12 7.60
C ASP A 54 -15.86 -4.16 8.85
N ASP A 55 -16.17 -5.36 9.35
CA ASP A 55 -17.11 -5.59 10.47
C ASP A 55 -16.44 -5.77 11.83
N ASP A 56 -15.15 -5.50 11.95
CA ASP A 56 -14.49 -5.46 13.24
C ASP A 56 -14.93 -4.20 14.01
N ASP A 57 -15.82 -4.40 14.99
CA ASP A 57 -16.23 -3.37 15.95
C ASP A 57 -15.10 -3.08 16.93
N ASP A 58 -14.19 -2.20 16.52
CA ASP A 58 -13.11 -1.68 17.34
C ASP A 58 -13.53 -0.45 18.17
N GLY A 59 -14.83 -0.28 18.41
CA GLY A 59 -15.39 0.84 19.18
C GLY A 59 -15.14 2.22 18.57
N GLY A 60 -14.81 2.28 17.28
CA GLY A 60 -14.55 3.51 16.53
C GLY A 60 -15.19 3.46 15.14
N PRO A 61 -15.40 4.62 14.49
CA PRO A 61 -15.91 4.67 13.14
C PRO A 61 -14.90 4.06 12.18
N LYS A 62 -15.46 3.46 11.15
CA LYS A 62 -14.77 2.60 10.21
C LYS A 62 -13.90 3.46 9.28
N PRO A 63 -12.86 2.89 8.63
CA PRO A 63 -12.08 3.62 7.65
C PRO A 63 -12.94 4.28 6.55
N SER A 64 -14.04 3.63 6.15
CA SER A 64 -15.04 4.16 5.21
C SER A 64 -15.66 5.49 5.66
N ASP A 65 -15.90 5.64 6.97
CA ASP A 65 -16.51 6.86 7.55
C ASP A 65 -15.51 8.03 7.61
N LEU A 66 -14.23 7.73 7.42
CA LEU A 66 -13.12 8.68 7.46
C LEU A 66 -12.53 8.96 6.08
N TYR A 67 -13.13 8.35 5.06
CA TYR A 67 -12.74 8.43 3.68
C TYR A 67 -13.69 9.34 2.90
N GLY A 68 -13.15 10.05 1.91
CA GLY A 68 -13.96 10.89 1.06
C GLY A 68 -13.27 11.25 -0.24
N LYS A 69 -14.09 11.53 -1.24
CA LYS A 69 -13.66 11.95 -2.59
C LYS A 69 -14.18 13.35 -2.86
N TYR A 70 -13.37 14.17 -3.51
CA TYR A 70 -13.74 15.50 -3.96
C TYR A 70 -13.27 15.74 -5.38
N THR A 71 -14.09 16.40 -6.19
CA THR A 71 -13.73 16.80 -7.55
C THR A 71 -13.89 18.30 -7.68
N TRP A 72 -12.83 18.95 -8.15
CA TRP A 72 -12.79 20.37 -8.43
C TRP A 72 -12.58 20.59 -9.92
N LYS A 73 -13.49 21.35 -10.53
CA LYS A 73 -13.40 21.80 -11.93
C LYS A 73 -13.01 23.27 -11.94
N ILE A 74 -11.95 23.59 -12.66
CA ILE A 74 -11.47 24.97 -12.83
C ILE A 74 -11.70 25.33 -14.30
N GLU A 75 -12.74 26.11 -14.56
CA GLU A 75 -13.09 26.60 -15.89
C GLU A 75 -12.17 27.75 -16.31
N ASN A 76 -11.99 27.93 -17.62
CA ASN A 76 -11.14 28.97 -18.22
C ASN A 76 -9.72 28.99 -17.60
N PHE A 77 -9.14 27.80 -17.39
CA PHE A 77 -7.88 27.64 -16.68
C PHE A 77 -6.74 28.40 -17.34
N SER A 78 -6.65 28.36 -18.67
CA SER A 78 -5.58 29.01 -19.44
C SER A 78 -5.65 30.54 -19.39
N GLN A 79 -6.84 31.10 -19.14
CA GLN A 79 -7.05 32.54 -19.05
C GLN A 79 -6.90 33.07 -17.60
N ASN A 80 -6.75 32.17 -16.63
CA ASN A 80 -6.75 32.52 -15.22
C ASN A 80 -5.36 32.99 -14.74
N ASN A 81 -5.17 34.30 -14.71
CA ASN A 81 -3.90 34.93 -14.29
C ASN A 81 -3.74 35.10 -12.77
N LYS A 82 -4.58 34.45 -11.95
CA LYS A 82 -4.44 34.53 -10.50
C LYS A 82 -3.20 33.76 -10.04
N ARG A 83 -2.50 34.32 -9.05
CA ARG A 83 -1.34 33.68 -8.42
C ARG A 83 -1.70 32.32 -7.82
N GLU A 84 -2.84 32.25 -7.16
CA GLU A 84 -3.36 31.04 -6.52
C GLU A 84 -4.87 30.91 -6.74
N LEU A 85 -5.36 29.67 -6.77
CA LEU A 85 -6.79 29.36 -6.78
C LEU A 85 -7.09 28.40 -5.63
N ARG A 86 -8.28 28.57 -5.05
CA ARG A 86 -8.77 27.76 -3.93
C ARG A 86 -10.09 27.12 -4.32
N SER A 87 -10.24 25.83 -4.04
CA SER A 87 -11.53 25.15 -4.18
C SER A 87 -12.50 25.60 -3.10
N ASN A 88 -13.77 25.25 -3.25
CA ASN A 88 -14.70 25.25 -2.13
C ASN A 88 -14.22 24.27 -1.05
N ALA A 89 -14.56 24.56 0.20
CA ALA A 89 -14.30 23.63 1.29
C ALA A 89 -15.19 22.39 1.16
N PHE A 90 -14.65 21.22 1.45
CA PHE A 90 -15.35 19.94 1.48
C PHE A 90 -15.01 19.17 2.75
N GLU A 91 -15.88 18.27 3.19
CA GLU A 91 -15.74 17.58 4.47
C GLU A 91 -15.36 16.11 4.28
N VAL A 92 -14.32 15.67 4.98
CA VAL A 92 -13.87 14.27 5.01
C VAL A 92 -13.37 13.93 6.41
N GLY A 93 -13.86 12.82 6.96
CA GLY A 93 -13.48 12.33 8.30
C GLY A 93 -13.72 13.33 9.43
N GLY A 94 -14.75 14.17 9.30
CA GLY A 94 -15.10 15.21 10.27
C GLY A 94 -14.25 16.49 10.18
N TYR A 95 -13.40 16.62 9.16
CA TYR A 95 -12.57 17.80 8.94
C TYR A 95 -12.91 18.46 7.62
N LYS A 96 -12.82 19.80 7.60
CA LYS A 96 -13.01 20.59 6.39
C LYS A 96 -11.67 20.78 5.69
N TRP A 97 -11.63 20.45 4.42
CA TRP A 97 -10.47 20.51 3.54
C TRP A 97 -10.75 21.44 2.37
N TYR A 98 -9.70 21.95 1.72
CA TYR A 98 -9.79 22.57 0.41
C TYR A 98 -8.52 22.27 -0.38
N ILE A 99 -8.61 22.35 -1.71
CA ILE A 99 -7.46 22.24 -2.61
C ILE A 99 -6.95 23.64 -2.91
N LEU A 100 -5.64 23.84 -2.78
CA LEU A 100 -4.92 25.04 -3.18
C LEU A 100 -4.04 24.72 -4.37
N ILE A 101 -4.12 25.53 -5.42
CA ILE A 101 -3.30 25.40 -6.62
C ILE A 101 -2.58 26.71 -6.90
N TYR A 102 -1.32 26.60 -7.34
CA TYR A 102 -0.58 27.70 -7.94
C TYR A 102 -0.38 27.39 -9.43
N PRO A 103 -1.20 27.99 -10.32
CA PRO A 103 -1.19 27.67 -11.74
C PRO A 103 0.16 27.91 -12.43
N GLN A 104 0.97 28.84 -11.92
CA GLN A 104 2.29 29.18 -12.48
C GLN A 104 3.47 28.76 -11.58
N GLY A 105 3.17 28.04 -10.49
CA GLY A 105 4.12 27.63 -9.47
C GLY A 105 4.05 28.44 -8.18
N CYS A 106 4.41 27.79 -7.07
CA CYS A 106 4.52 28.42 -5.75
C CYS A 106 5.92 29.04 -5.56
N ASP A 107 6.91 28.19 -5.29
CA ASP A 107 8.33 28.60 -5.15
C ASP A 107 9.17 28.23 -6.38
N VAL A 108 8.66 27.29 -7.18
CA VAL A 108 9.32 26.76 -8.37
C VAL A 108 8.46 27.13 -9.58
N CYS A 109 9.02 27.95 -10.45
CA CYS A 109 8.35 28.40 -11.67
C CYS A 109 8.14 27.23 -12.66
N ASN A 110 7.24 27.42 -13.63
CA ASN A 110 6.97 26.51 -14.74
C ASN A 110 6.41 25.14 -14.32
N HIS A 111 5.95 25.01 -13.08
CA HIS A 111 5.28 23.82 -12.57
C HIS A 111 3.94 24.19 -11.97
N LEU A 112 2.94 23.34 -12.20
CA LEU A 112 1.72 23.31 -11.44
C LEU A 112 2.05 22.83 -10.03
N SER A 113 1.71 23.63 -9.01
CA SER A 113 1.81 23.21 -7.60
C SER A 113 0.42 22.93 -7.04
N LEU A 114 0.27 21.83 -6.29
CA LEU A 114 -1.01 21.39 -5.72
C LEU A 114 -0.85 21.00 -4.26
N PHE A 115 -1.76 21.49 -3.42
CA PHE A 115 -1.77 21.24 -1.98
C PHE A 115 -3.18 20.88 -1.51
N LEU A 116 -3.25 19.97 -0.54
CA LEU A 116 -4.42 19.76 0.29
C LEU A 116 -4.24 20.60 1.57
N CYS A 117 -5.25 21.36 1.94
CA CYS A 117 -5.21 22.26 3.07
C CYS A 117 -6.36 22.01 4.04
N VAL A 118 -6.11 22.17 5.33
CA VAL A 118 -7.16 22.18 6.36
C VAL A 118 -7.84 23.56 6.36
N ALA A 119 -9.16 23.59 6.17
CA ALA A 119 -9.95 24.81 6.21
C ALA A 119 -10.07 25.34 7.63
N ASN A 120 -10.21 26.66 7.78
CA ASN A 120 -10.33 27.34 9.08
C ASN A 120 -9.18 27.01 10.07
N HIS A 121 -7.98 26.76 9.56
CA HIS A 121 -6.84 26.36 10.39
C HIS A 121 -6.49 27.36 11.50
N ASP A 122 -6.79 28.65 11.31
CA ASP A 122 -6.63 29.70 12.33
C ASP A 122 -7.42 29.41 13.61
N LYS A 123 -8.60 28.78 13.46
CA LYS A 123 -9.51 28.44 14.55
C LYS A 123 -9.16 27.13 15.25
N LEU A 124 -8.14 26.40 14.77
CA LEU A 124 -7.70 25.17 15.40
C LEU A 124 -7.05 25.46 16.75
N LEU A 125 -7.41 24.65 17.74
CA LEU A 125 -6.85 24.71 19.08
C LEU A 125 -5.37 24.28 19.06
N PRO A 126 -4.54 24.83 19.96
CA PRO A 126 -3.19 24.30 20.19
C PRO A 126 -3.22 22.80 20.47
N GLY A 127 -2.29 22.05 19.87
CA GLY A 127 -2.23 20.59 20.01
C GLY A 127 -3.10 19.81 19.02
N TRP A 128 -3.90 20.48 18.17
CA TRP A 128 -4.59 19.80 17.08
C TRP A 128 -3.59 19.20 16.08
N SER A 129 -3.71 17.90 15.82
CA SER A 129 -2.95 17.22 14.77
C SER A 129 -3.62 15.91 14.36
N HIS A 130 -3.65 15.62 13.06
CA HIS A 130 -4.16 14.37 12.53
C HIS A 130 -3.37 13.89 11.32
N PHE A 131 -3.20 12.58 11.22
CA PHE A 131 -2.69 11.96 10.00
C PHE A 131 -3.79 11.89 8.95
N ALA A 132 -3.44 12.21 7.71
CA ALA A 132 -4.25 11.88 6.56
C ALA A 132 -3.35 11.35 5.44
N GLN A 133 -3.83 10.29 4.80
CA GLN A 133 -3.29 9.84 3.52
C GLN A 133 -4.21 10.34 2.42
N PHE A 134 -3.63 10.96 1.41
CA PHE A 134 -4.42 11.50 0.33
C PHE A 134 -3.73 11.33 -1.02
N THR A 135 -4.57 11.25 -2.04
CA THR A 135 -4.19 11.18 -3.45
C THR A 135 -4.77 12.41 -4.14
N ILE A 136 -3.92 13.19 -4.81
CA ILE A 136 -4.38 14.23 -5.74
C ILE A 136 -4.12 13.73 -7.16
N ALA A 137 -5.13 13.85 -8.01
CA ALA A 137 -5.07 13.52 -9.42
C ALA A 137 -5.44 14.72 -10.28
N VAL A 138 -4.62 15.01 -11.29
CA VAL A 138 -5.00 15.88 -12.41
C VAL A 138 -5.45 14.97 -13.55
N VAL A 139 -6.73 15.08 -13.90
CA VAL A 139 -7.38 14.16 -14.82
C VAL A 139 -7.01 14.53 -16.26
N ASN A 140 -6.63 13.52 -17.03
CA ASN A 140 -6.42 13.63 -18.47
C ASN A 140 -7.63 13.05 -19.22
N LYS A 141 -7.89 13.53 -20.43
CA LYS A 141 -8.86 12.97 -21.38
C LYS A 141 -8.66 11.47 -21.58
N ASP A 142 -7.40 11.02 -21.60
CA ASP A 142 -7.02 9.61 -21.52
C ASP A 142 -6.79 9.24 -20.04
N PRO A 143 -7.67 8.42 -19.42
CA PRO A 143 -7.53 8.05 -18.01
C PRO A 143 -6.17 7.42 -17.66
N LYS A 144 -5.51 6.76 -18.63
CA LYS A 144 -4.19 6.13 -18.44
C LYS A 144 -3.06 7.15 -18.30
N LYS A 145 -3.27 8.37 -18.81
CA LYS A 145 -2.30 9.48 -18.75
C LYS A 145 -2.56 10.45 -17.58
N SER A 146 -3.63 10.22 -16.82
CA SER A 146 -3.90 11.02 -15.62
C SER A 146 -2.72 10.97 -14.66
N LYS A 147 -2.39 12.11 -14.06
CA LYS A 147 -1.26 12.22 -13.15
C LYS A 147 -1.77 12.14 -11.72
N TYR A 148 -1.23 11.21 -10.94
CA TYR A 148 -1.56 10.95 -9.55
C TYR A 148 -0.34 11.23 -8.69
N SER A 149 -0.54 11.75 -7.49
CA SER A 149 0.48 11.76 -6.43
C SER A 149 -0.17 11.46 -5.09
N ASP A 150 0.51 10.62 -4.32
CA ASP A 150 0.03 10.03 -3.08
C ASP A 150 0.99 10.41 -1.96
N THR A 151 0.47 10.74 -0.78
CA THR A 151 1.31 11.01 0.39
C THR A 151 0.56 10.77 1.69
N LEU A 152 1.31 10.47 2.75
CA LEU A 152 0.85 10.39 4.13
C LEU A 152 1.42 11.59 4.89
N HIS A 153 0.57 12.42 5.50
CA HIS A 153 1.06 13.59 6.23
C HIS A 153 0.33 13.80 7.56
N ARG A 154 1.05 14.31 8.56
CA ARG A 154 0.46 14.80 9.80
C ARG A 154 0.17 16.28 9.67
N PHE A 155 -1.09 16.61 9.45
CA PHE A 155 -1.56 17.99 9.49
C PHE A 155 -1.61 18.48 10.93
N TRP A 156 -1.19 19.71 11.15
CA TRP A 156 -1.27 20.40 12.44
C TRP A 156 -1.32 21.92 12.22
N LYS A 157 -1.49 22.70 13.28
CA LYS A 157 -1.72 24.15 13.13
C LYS A 157 -0.64 24.89 12.32
N LYS A 158 0.64 24.51 12.45
CA LYS A 158 1.75 25.16 11.71
C LYS A 158 1.91 24.63 10.28
N GLU A 159 1.68 23.34 10.06
CA GLU A 159 1.67 22.72 8.73
C GLU A 159 0.25 22.23 8.44
N HIS A 160 -0.61 23.20 8.12
CA HIS A 160 -2.02 22.96 7.82
C HIS A 160 -2.24 22.60 6.35
N ASP A 161 -1.21 22.77 5.52
CA ASP A 161 -1.17 22.42 4.11
C ASP A 161 -0.02 21.45 3.82
N TRP A 162 -0.26 20.55 2.87
CA TRP A 162 0.77 19.66 2.36
C TRP A 162 0.48 19.26 0.92
N GLY A 163 1.52 19.06 0.13
CA GLY A 163 1.39 18.77 -1.29
C GLY A 163 2.69 18.82 -2.05
N TRP A 164 2.60 19.15 -3.34
CA TRP A 164 3.71 19.07 -4.28
C TRP A 164 3.93 20.42 -4.96
N LYS A 165 5.10 21.01 -4.72
CA LYS A 165 5.55 22.22 -5.43
C LYS A 165 5.77 21.96 -6.92
N LYS A 166 6.24 20.76 -7.27
CA LYS A 166 6.49 20.31 -8.65
C LYS A 166 5.55 19.15 -9.04
N PHE A 167 4.24 19.36 -8.98
CA PHE A 167 3.28 18.30 -9.28
C PHE A 167 3.35 17.90 -10.77
N MET A 168 3.29 18.88 -11.67
CA MET A 168 3.31 18.68 -13.13
C MET A 168 3.97 19.89 -13.80
N GLU A 169 4.78 19.67 -14.83
CA GLU A 169 5.29 20.75 -15.67
C GLU A 169 4.13 21.42 -16.43
N LEU A 170 4.15 22.75 -16.53
CA LEU A 170 3.05 23.49 -17.18
C LEU A 170 2.95 23.20 -18.68
N SER A 171 4.08 22.93 -19.34
CA SER A 171 4.11 22.51 -20.75
C SER A 171 3.27 21.26 -21.03
N LYS A 172 3.09 20.40 -20.03
CA LYS A 172 2.32 19.15 -20.15
C LYS A 172 0.83 19.34 -19.91
N VAL A 173 0.39 20.48 -19.37
CA VAL A 173 -1.03 20.70 -19.03
C VAL A 173 -1.90 20.74 -20.30
N SER A 174 -1.39 21.30 -21.40
CA SER A 174 -2.06 21.28 -22.70
C SER A 174 -2.18 19.89 -23.32
N ASP A 175 -1.44 18.89 -22.83
CA ASP A 175 -1.39 17.53 -23.38
C ASP A 175 -2.58 16.67 -22.93
N GLY A 176 -3.79 17.21 -23.10
CA GLY A 176 -5.05 16.53 -22.80
C GLY A 176 -5.51 16.59 -21.35
N PHE A 177 -4.88 17.39 -20.47
CA PHE A 177 -5.38 17.63 -19.11
C PHE A 177 -6.43 18.75 -19.04
N LEU A 178 -6.50 19.59 -20.07
CA LEU A 178 -7.58 20.54 -20.29
C LEU A 178 -8.64 19.90 -21.20
N ASP A 179 -9.91 19.99 -20.81
CA ASP A 179 -11.02 19.53 -21.64
C ASP A 179 -11.27 20.44 -22.87
N ALA A 180 -12.35 20.21 -23.62
CA ALA A 180 -12.67 21.03 -24.79
C ALA A 180 -13.10 22.47 -24.43
N ALA A 181 -13.46 22.71 -23.17
CA ALA A 181 -13.93 24.00 -22.65
C ALA A 181 -12.88 24.67 -21.74
N ASP A 182 -11.59 24.35 -21.93
CA ASP A 182 -10.49 24.89 -21.12
C ASP A 182 -10.66 24.65 -19.61
N THR A 183 -11.26 23.51 -19.24
CA THR A 183 -11.48 23.15 -17.84
C THR A 183 -10.42 22.14 -17.37
N LEU A 184 -9.74 22.48 -16.28
CA LEU A 184 -8.85 21.57 -15.56
C LEU A 184 -9.64 20.83 -14.48
N ILE A 185 -9.58 19.50 -14.48
CA ILE A 185 -10.28 18.67 -13.49
C ILE A 185 -9.28 18.07 -12.51
N ILE A 186 -9.45 18.39 -11.23
CA ILE A 186 -8.65 17.87 -10.12
C ILE A 186 -9.54 16.99 -9.26
N LYS A 187 -9.07 15.78 -8.95
CA LYS A 187 -9.71 14.88 -8.00
C LYS A 187 -8.82 14.72 -6.77
N ALA A 188 -9.44 14.68 -5.60
CA ALA A 188 -8.80 14.34 -4.34
C ALA A 188 -9.50 13.15 -3.70
N GLN A 189 -8.72 12.18 -3.25
CA GLN A 189 -9.16 11.13 -2.33
C GLN A 189 -8.45 11.40 -1.01
N VAL A 190 -9.20 11.46 0.09
CA VAL A 190 -8.65 11.75 1.41
C VAL A 190 -9.10 10.66 2.37
N GLN A 191 -8.16 10.07 3.08
CA GLN A 191 -8.38 9.14 4.18
C GLN A 191 -7.81 9.76 5.44
N VAL A 192 -8.66 10.09 6.39
CA VAL A 192 -8.22 10.49 7.73
C VAL A 192 -7.87 9.25 8.53
N ILE A 193 -6.70 9.26 9.17
CA ILE A 193 -6.13 8.11 9.86
C ILE A 193 -6.27 8.27 11.36
N ARG A 194 -6.81 7.24 11.99
CA ARG A 194 -6.88 7.12 13.45
C ARG A 194 -5.62 6.44 13.95
N GLU A 195 -4.75 7.24 14.55
CA GLU A 195 -3.57 6.70 15.20
C GLU A 195 -3.96 5.90 16.45
N LYS A 196 -3.52 4.65 16.51
CA LYS A 196 -3.51 3.84 17.74
C LYS A 196 -2.07 3.41 18.01
N ALA A 197 -1.39 4.13 18.90
CA ALA A 197 0.03 3.90 19.16
C ALA A 197 0.32 2.56 19.87
N ASP A 198 -0.72 1.93 20.44
CA ASP A 198 -0.67 0.71 21.24
C ASP A 198 -0.91 -0.58 20.42
N ARG A 199 -1.38 -0.47 19.17
CA ARG A 199 -1.70 -1.64 18.31
C ARG A 199 -1.82 -1.27 16.84
N PRO A 200 -1.58 -2.20 15.89
CA PRO A 200 -1.94 -1.99 14.50
C PRO A 200 -3.42 -1.65 14.36
N PHE A 201 -3.75 -0.90 13.32
CA PHE A 201 -5.09 -0.39 13.07
C PHE A 201 -5.38 -0.39 11.58
N ARG A 202 -6.66 -0.56 11.23
CA ARG A 202 -7.12 -0.39 9.85
C ARG A 202 -7.07 1.08 9.49
N CYS A 203 -6.32 1.37 8.43
CA CYS A 203 -6.02 2.72 8.00
C CYS A 203 -6.94 3.17 6.88
N LEU A 204 -7.28 2.28 5.96
CA LEU A 204 -7.80 2.65 4.65
C LEU A 204 -9.16 2.06 4.36
N ASP A 205 -10.01 2.86 3.71
CA ASP A 205 -11.19 2.39 2.99
C ASP A 205 -10.83 1.24 2.03
N CYS A 206 -11.74 0.28 1.89
CA CYS A 206 -11.49 -0.95 1.15
C CYS A 206 -11.13 -0.71 -0.33
N GLN A 207 -11.80 0.24 -1.00
CA GLN A 207 -11.55 0.54 -2.40
C GLN A 207 -10.26 1.33 -2.56
N TYR A 208 -10.04 2.32 -1.68
CA TYR A 208 -8.82 3.12 -1.71
C TYR A 208 -7.56 2.28 -1.47
N ARG A 209 -7.64 1.32 -0.53
CA ARG A 209 -6.61 0.31 -0.29
C ARG A 209 -6.32 -0.50 -1.55
N ARG A 210 -7.34 -1.04 -2.23
CA ARG A 210 -7.15 -1.83 -3.47
C ARG A 210 -6.45 -1.03 -4.56
N GLU A 211 -6.78 0.24 -4.71
CA GLU A 211 -6.11 1.14 -5.68
C GLU A 211 -4.63 1.31 -5.35
N LEU A 212 -4.30 1.55 -4.08
CA LEU A 212 -2.92 1.78 -3.64
C LEU A 212 -2.06 0.52 -3.65
N VAL A 213 -2.61 -0.63 -3.28
CA VAL A 213 -1.90 -1.93 -3.32
C VAL A 213 -1.42 -2.22 -4.75
N ARG A 214 -2.26 -2.00 -5.77
CA ARG A 214 -1.88 -2.20 -7.18
C ARG A 214 -0.67 -1.35 -7.62
N VAL A 215 -0.36 -0.27 -6.90
CA VAL A 215 0.76 0.63 -7.20
C VAL A 215 1.98 0.34 -6.31
N TYR A 216 1.74 0.07 -5.03
CA TYR A 216 2.78 0.06 -3.99
C TYR A 216 3.07 -1.33 -3.39
N LEU A 217 2.44 -2.40 -3.86
CA LEU A 217 2.65 -3.76 -3.33
C LEU A 217 4.14 -4.14 -3.29
N THR A 218 4.87 -3.95 -4.39
CA THR A 218 6.31 -4.27 -4.44
C THR A 218 7.12 -3.45 -3.43
N ASN A 219 6.73 -2.19 -3.16
CA ASN A 219 7.40 -1.38 -2.14
C ASN A 219 7.09 -1.90 -0.73
N VAL A 220 5.84 -2.28 -0.45
CA VAL A 220 5.42 -2.89 0.82
C VAL A 220 6.18 -4.20 1.07
N GLU A 221 6.22 -5.09 0.07
CA GLU A 221 6.96 -6.35 0.14
C GLU A 221 8.45 -6.12 0.35
N GLY A 222 9.04 -5.17 -0.37
CA GLY A 222 10.45 -4.79 -0.20
C GLY A 222 10.76 -4.30 1.22
N ASN A 223 9.88 -3.48 1.80
CA ASN A 223 10.03 -2.97 3.17
C ASN A 223 9.95 -4.11 4.20
N CYS A 224 8.94 -4.96 4.11
CA CYS A 224 8.77 -6.11 5.00
C CYS A 224 9.92 -7.11 4.87
N ARG A 225 10.33 -7.43 3.63
CA ARG A 225 11.45 -8.34 3.34
C ARG A 225 12.75 -7.84 3.95
N ARG A 226 13.10 -6.56 3.75
CA ARG A 226 14.32 -5.97 4.32
C ARG A 226 14.35 -6.07 5.84
N PHE A 227 13.22 -5.78 6.49
CA PHE A 227 13.12 -5.91 7.94
C PHE A 227 13.38 -7.35 8.40
N VAL A 228 12.74 -8.33 7.75
CA VAL A 228 12.91 -9.74 8.11
C VAL A 228 14.34 -10.21 7.84
N GLU A 229 14.93 -9.86 6.70
CA GLU A 229 16.32 -10.18 6.36
C GLU A 229 17.32 -9.59 7.36
N GLU A 230 17.12 -8.34 7.80
CA GLU A 230 17.98 -7.71 8.80
C GLU A 230 17.93 -8.45 10.14
N ARG A 231 16.72 -8.81 10.60
CA ARG A 231 16.52 -9.55 11.85
C ARG A 231 17.06 -10.97 11.77
N ARG A 232 16.81 -11.64 10.65
CA ARG A 232 17.35 -12.96 10.33
C ARG A 232 18.87 -12.96 10.31
N GLY A 233 19.51 -11.99 9.66
CA GLY A 233 20.96 -11.90 9.60
C GLY A 233 21.60 -11.70 10.98
N LYS A 234 20.94 -10.98 11.91
CA LYS A 234 21.38 -10.88 13.31
C LYS A 234 21.30 -12.23 14.02
N LEU A 235 20.26 -12.99 13.77
CA LEU A 235 20.06 -14.31 14.36
C LEU A 235 21.02 -15.36 13.79
N GLY A 236 21.23 -15.36 12.47
CA GLY A 236 22.21 -16.23 11.81
C GLY A 236 23.62 -16.02 12.37
N ARG A 237 24.06 -14.77 12.54
CA ARG A 237 25.36 -14.46 13.17
C ARG A 237 25.47 -14.96 14.61
N LEU A 238 24.36 -14.97 15.36
CA LEU A 238 24.35 -15.52 16.72
C LEU A 238 24.53 -17.04 16.71
N ILE A 239 23.87 -17.74 15.78
CA ILE A 239 23.93 -19.19 15.64
C ILE A 239 25.29 -19.66 15.11
N GLU A 240 25.88 -18.91 14.17
CA GLU A 240 27.21 -19.20 13.59
C GLU A 240 28.34 -19.04 14.63
N ASP A 241 28.20 -18.11 15.58
CA ASP A 241 29.14 -17.98 16.70
C ASP A 241 28.94 -19.13 17.69
N LYS A 242 29.67 -20.23 17.48
CA LYS A 242 29.59 -21.45 18.30
C LYS A 242 29.70 -21.19 19.80
N ASN A 243 30.52 -20.23 20.22
CA ASN A 243 30.71 -19.93 21.64
C ASN A 243 29.47 -19.25 22.22
N ARG A 244 28.95 -18.22 21.54
CA ARG A 244 27.75 -17.51 21.98
C ARG A 244 26.50 -18.38 21.89
N TRP A 245 26.35 -19.13 20.81
CA TRP A 245 25.23 -20.05 20.62
C TRP A 245 25.23 -21.15 21.67
N SER A 246 26.36 -21.83 21.88
CA SER A 246 26.49 -22.87 22.91
C SER A 246 26.20 -22.30 24.31
N SER A 247 26.73 -21.11 24.63
CA SER A 247 26.44 -20.44 25.89
C SER A 247 24.95 -20.13 26.06
N LEU A 248 24.25 -19.70 25.00
CA LEU A 248 22.81 -19.46 25.02
C LEU A 248 22.03 -20.76 25.20
N CYS A 249 22.41 -21.84 24.50
CA CYS A 249 21.77 -23.15 24.62
C CYS A 249 21.92 -23.71 26.04
N VAL A 250 23.13 -23.64 26.63
CA VAL A 250 23.38 -24.07 28.01
C VAL A 250 22.58 -23.22 28.99
N PHE A 251 22.54 -21.90 28.80
CA PHE A 251 21.71 -21.00 29.60
C PHE A 251 20.24 -21.40 29.53
N TRP A 252 19.68 -21.53 28.32
CA TRP A 252 18.27 -21.87 28.10
C TRP A 252 17.90 -23.24 28.69
N LEU A 253 18.69 -24.28 28.41
CA LEU A 253 18.47 -25.64 28.90
C LEU A 253 18.69 -25.78 30.41
N GLY A 254 19.50 -24.91 31.01
CA GLY A 254 19.73 -24.85 32.45
C GLY A 254 18.62 -24.17 33.25
N MET A 255 17.70 -23.47 32.58
CA MET A 255 16.54 -22.84 33.23
C MET A 255 15.45 -23.86 33.55
N ASP A 256 14.72 -23.64 34.65
CA ASP A 256 13.51 -24.41 34.92
C ASP A 256 12.36 -24.02 33.96
N GLN A 257 11.37 -24.90 33.87
CA GLN A 257 10.24 -24.71 32.94
C GLN A 257 9.43 -23.44 33.19
N ASN A 258 9.32 -22.95 34.45
CA ASN A 258 8.59 -21.73 34.74
C ASN A 258 9.36 -20.50 34.25
N ALA A 259 10.68 -20.49 34.45
CA ALA A 259 11.55 -19.43 33.97
C ALA A 259 11.59 -19.39 32.43
N GLN A 260 11.70 -20.55 31.76
CA GLN A 260 11.60 -20.64 30.29
C GLN A 260 10.26 -20.08 29.77
N ARG A 261 9.15 -20.49 30.39
CA ARG A 261 7.82 -19.96 30.04
C ARG A 261 7.72 -18.46 30.23
N LEU A 262 8.38 -17.88 31.23
CA LEU A 262 8.39 -16.42 31.44
C LEU A 262 9.19 -15.70 30.37
N MET A 263 10.34 -16.24 29.96
CA MET A 263 11.20 -15.65 28.94
C MET A 263 10.66 -15.80 27.51
N SER A 264 9.80 -16.80 27.25
CA SER A 264 9.24 -17.09 25.93
C SER A 264 7.96 -16.33 25.62
N ARG A 265 7.58 -15.35 26.44
CA ARG A 265 6.37 -14.55 26.27
C ARG A 265 6.62 -13.07 26.56
N GLU A 266 5.90 -12.22 25.86
CA GLU A 266 5.94 -10.77 26.05
C GLU A 266 4.54 -10.18 25.85
N LYS A 267 4.25 -9.06 26.51
CA LYS A 267 2.97 -8.39 26.36
C LYS A 267 2.75 -7.94 24.91
N THR A 268 1.53 -8.13 24.43
CA THR A 268 1.14 -7.81 23.06
C THR A 268 1.36 -6.32 22.75
N ASP A 269 0.95 -5.41 23.63
CA ASP A 269 1.12 -3.97 23.44
C ASP A 269 2.60 -3.53 23.36
N VAL A 270 3.49 -4.19 24.10
CA VAL A 270 4.94 -3.93 24.07
C VAL A 270 5.51 -4.26 22.70
N ILE A 271 5.20 -5.44 22.17
CA ILE A 271 5.67 -5.87 20.84
C ILE A 271 5.05 -5.00 19.75
N LEU A 272 3.73 -4.79 19.78
CA LEU A 272 3.01 -4.03 18.78
C LEU A 272 3.51 -2.59 18.70
N ARG A 273 3.77 -1.93 19.84
CA ARG A 273 4.35 -0.57 19.87
C ARG A 273 5.68 -0.49 19.13
N VAL A 274 6.55 -1.50 19.28
CA VAL A 274 7.84 -1.56 18.56
C VAL A 274 7.61 -1.72 17.06
N VAL A 275 6.66 -2.57 16.67
CA VAL A 275 6.32 -2.81 15.25
C VAL A 275 5.72 -1.55 14.61
N VAL A 276 4.73 -0.91 15.24
CA VAL A 276 4.12 0.34 14.74
C VAL A 276 5.17 1.42 14.58
N LYS A 277 6.03 1.62 15.59
CA LYS A 277 7.12 2.60 15.53
C LYS A 277 8.12 2.33 14.40
N HIS A 278 8.30 1.07 14.01
CA HIS A 278 9.22 0.72 12.93
C HIS A 278 8.63 0.98 11.54
N PHE A 279 7.35 0.64 11.33
CA PHE A 279 6.75 0.63 10.01
C PHE A 279 5.89 1.86 9.69
N PHE A 280 5.38 2.57 10.69
CA PHE A 280 4.58 3.77 10.49
C PHE A 280 5.49 5.00 10.39
N ILE A 281 5.85 5.35 9.15
CA ILE A 281 6.80 6.41 8.82
C ILE A 281 6.03 7.54 8.14
N GLU A 282 6.16 8.77 8.65
CA GLU A 282 5.52 9.93 8.02
C GLU A 282 6.02 10.11 6.58
N LYS A 283 5.13 10.58 5.68
CA LYS A 283 5.43 10.82 4.26
C LYS A 283 5.64 9.55 3.42
N GLU A 284 5.53 8.37 4.00
CA GLU A 284 5.55 7.08 3.30
C GLU A 284 4.14 6.51 3.14
N VAL A 285 3.61 6.50 1.91
CA VAL A 285 2.28 5.93 1.61
C VAL A 285 2.21 4.43 1.93
N THR A 286 3.34 3.73 1.80
CA THR A 286 3.43 2.30 2.11
C THR A 286 3.14 2.00 3.58
N SER A 287 3.33 2.96 4.50
CA SER A 287 3.12 2.74 5.92
C SER A 287 1.69 2.35 6.26
N THR A 288 0.68 2.98 5.63
CA THR A 288 -0.73 2.61 5.87
C THR A 288 -1.06 1.21 5.38
N LEU A 289 -0.50 0.81 4.23
CA LEU A 289 -0.64 -0.55 3.69
C LEU A 289 0.02 -1.60 4.59
N VAL A 290 1.20 -1.29 5.13
CA VAL A 290 1.87 -2.17 6.10
C VAL A 290 1.04 -2.28 7.38
N MET A 291 0.48 -1.19 7.89
CA MET A 291 -0.39 -1.22 9.07
C MET A 291 -1.65 -2.07 8.86
N ASP A 292 -2.32 -1.96 7.71
CA ASP A 292 -3.45 -2.83 7.35
C ASP A 292 -3.04 -4.31 7.30
N SER A 293 -1.86 -4.60 6.75
CA SER A 293 -1.30 -5.95 6.67
C SER A 293 -1.00 -6.52 8.07
N LEU A 294 -0.38 -5.72 8.94
CA LEU A 294 -0.06 -6.09 10.32
C LEU A 294 -1.31 -6.31 11.16
N TYR A 295 -2.31 -5.43 11.04
CA TYR A 295 -3.61 -5.61 11.67
C TYR A 295 -4.25 -6.93 11.23
N SER A 296 -4.13 -7.27 9.94
CA SER A 296 -4.64 -8.52 9.40
C SER A 296 -3.93 -9.76 9.92
N GLY A 297 -2.60 -9.72 9.98
CA GLY A 297 -1.81 -10.78 10.59
C GLY A 297 -2.17 -10.97 12.06
N LEU A 298 -2.34 -9.88 12.82
CA LEU A 298 -2.71 -9.95 14.23
C LEU A 298 -4.07 -10.63 14.44
N LYS A 299 -5.10 -10.25 13.69
CA LYS A 299 -6.41 -10.90 13.80
C LYS A 299 -6.40 -12.35 13.35
N ALA A 300 -5.58 -12.71 12.36
CA ALA A 300 -5.39 -14.11 12.00
C ALA A 300 -4.80 -14.92 13.18
N LEU A 301 -3.85 -14.36 13.92
CA LEU A 301 -3.28 -15.00 15.13
C LEU A 301 -4.31 -15.10 16.27
N GLU A 302 -5.11 -14.05 16.51
CA GLU A 302 -6.19 -14.04 17.51
C GLU A 302 -7.34 -14.99 17.14
N GLY A 303 -7.64 -15.15 15.85
CA GLY A 303 -8.70 -16.04 15.35
C GLY A 303 -8.37 -17.52 15.52
N GLN A 304 -7.09 -17.89 15.45
CA GLN A 304 -6.64 -19.27 15.65
C GLN A 304 -6.82 -19.77 17.08
N THR A 305 -6.92 -18.87 18.07
CA THR A 305 -7.06 -19.24 19.49
C THR A 305 -8.52 -19.40 19.95
N LYS A 306 -9.51 -19.07 19.10
CA LYS A 306 -10.93 -19.32 19.36
C LYS A 306 -11.32 -20.74 18.89
N PRO A 307 -12.09 -21.53 19.67
CA PRO A 307 -12.52 -22.86 19.23
C PRO A 307 -13.39 -22.76 17.97
N LYS A 308 -12.97 -23.45 16.90
CA LYS A 308 -13.68 -23.48 15.61
C LYS A 308 -15.08 -24.08 15.77
N LYS A 309 -16.11 -23.26 15.94
CA LYS A 309 -17.50 -23.67 15.66
C LYS A 309 -17.78 -23.42 14.19
N GLY A 310 -17.79 -24.50 13.41
CA GLY A 310 -18.44 -24.59 12.09
C GLY A 310 -17.97 -23.60 11.03
N ARG A 311 -16.88 -23.91 10.31
CA ARG A 311 -16.77 -23.49 8.91
C ARG A 311 -16.12 -24.60 8.10
N SER A 312 -16.88 -25.07 7.12
CA SER A 312 -16.56 -26.13 6.17
C SER A 312 -15.31 -25.82 5.37
N LYS A 313 -14.47 -26.85 5.20
CA LYS A 313 -13.27 -26.87 4.37
C LYS A 313 -13.64 -26.56 2.92
N LEU A 314 -12.96 -25.59 2.31
CA LEU A 314 -12.56 -25.69 0.91
C LEU A 314 -11.34 -24.80 0.65
N PHE A 315 -10.47 -25.31 -0.22
CA PHE A 315 -9.26 -24.74 -0.82
C PHE A 315 -7.90 -25.09 -0.24
N GLU A 316 -7.00 -25.19 -1.20
CA GLU A 316 -5.91 -26.14 -1.34
C GLU A 316 -4.68 -25.78 -0.50
N THR A 317 -3.95 -26.83 -0.15
CA THR A 317 -2.78 -26.85 0.71
C THR A 317 -1.59 -26.16 0.04
N GLU A 318 -1.53 -24.83 0.05
CA GLU A 318 -0.24 -24.20 0.32
C GLU A 318 0.02 -24.42 1.82
N GLU A 319 1.05 -25.19 2.16
CA GLU A 319 1.48 -25.40 3.53
C GLU A 319 1.91 -24.05 4.12
N ILE A 320 0.96 -23.31 4.69
CA ILE A 320 1.26 -22.14 5.50
C ILE A 320 2.14 -22.63 6.64
N PRO A 321 3.38 -22.14 6.77
CA PRO A 321 4.27 -22.62 7.80
C PRO A 321 3.66 -22.41 9.18
N ALA A 322 3.83 -23.38 10.09
CA ALA A 322 3.26 -23.31 11.43
C ALA A 322 3.65 -21.96 12.10
N PRO A 323 2.72 -21.24 12.75
CA PRO A 323 3.01 -19.92 13.29
C PRO A 323 4.11 -20.01 14.37
N ILE A 324 5.05 -19.07 14.38
CA ILE A 324 6.13 -19.01 15.40
C ILE A 324 5.59 -18.52 16.75
N VAL A 325 4.50 -17.74 16.72
CA VAL A 325 3.93 -17.05 17.87
C VAL A 325 2.42 -17.29 17.91
N ARG A 326 1.86 -17.44 19.11
CA ARG A 326 0.41 -17.40 19.37
C ARG A 326 0.06 -16.28 20.35
N VAL A 327 -1.20 -15.84 20.35
CA VAL A 327 -1.70 -14.79 21.26
C VAL A 327 -2.52 -15.43 22.38
N GLU A 328 -2.08 -15.29 23.63
CA GLU A 328 -2.79 -15.76 24.83
C GLU A 328 -3.02 -14.61 25.81
N LYS A 329 -4.27 -14.24 26.08
CA LYS A 329 -4.63 -13.27 27.14
C LYS A 329 -3.71 -12.03 27.16
N ASP A 330 -3.58 -11.36 26.01
CA ASP A 330 -2.73 -10.16 25.78
C ASP A 330 -1.21 -10.39 25.83
N MET A 331 -0.76 -11.64 25.66
CA MET A 331 0.65 -12.00 25.54
C MET A 331 0.90 -12.67 24.19
N PHE A 332 1.99 -12.28 23.54
CA PHE A 332 2.60 -13.12 22.51
C PHE A 332 3.43 -14.21 23.18
N VAL A 333 3.20 -15.47 22.78
CA VAL A 333 3.88 -16.64 23.33
C VAL A 333 4.49 -17.43 22.16
N LEU A 334 5.77 -17.78 22.27
CA LEU A 334 6.43 -18.68 21.32
C LEU A 334 5.80 -20.08 21.42
N VAL A 335 5.49 -20.69 20.28
CA VAL A 335 4.62 -21.89 20.24
C VAL A 335 5.32 -23.21 20.57
N ASP A 336 6.65 -23.23 20.52
CA ASP A 336 7.51 -24.41 20.60
C ASP A 336 8.82 -24.06 21.33
N ASP A 337 9.77 -24.99 21.37
CA ASP A 337 11.11 -24.75 21.93
C ASP A 337 11.78 -23.54 21.27
N VAL A 338 12.29 -22.64 22.11
CA VAL A 338 12.83 -21.35 21.66
C VAL A 338 14.05 -21.54 20.78
N LEU A 339 14.93 -22.52 21.06
CA LEU A 339 16.12 -22.73 20.25
C LEU A 339 15.74 -23.21 18.85
N LEU A 340 14.79 -24.16 18.75
CA LEU A 340 14.25 -24.62 17.46
C LEU A 340 13.57 -23.49 16.68
N LEU A 341 12.79 -22.64 17.35
CA LEU A 341 12.14 -21.50 16.70
C LEU A 341 13.14 -20.44 16.22
N LEU A 342 14.23 -20.23 16.96
CA LEU A 342 15.31 -19.34 16.54
C LEU A 342 16.04 -19.88 15.31
N GLU A 343 16.40 -21.16 15.30
CA GLU A 343 17.02 -21.81 14.14
C GLU A 343 16.09 -21.75 12.92
N ARG A 344 14.80 -22.04 13.12
CA ARG A 344 13.79 -21.93 12.07
C ARG A 344 13.69 -20.50 11.53
N ALA A 345 13.58 -19.49 12.40
CA ALA A 345 13.49 -18.10 11.99
C ALA A 345 14.74 -17.61 11.24
N ALA A 346 15.90 -18.22 11.51
CA ALA A 346 17.14 -17.95 10.80
C ALA A 346 17.18 -18.57 9.39
N MET A 347 16.61 -19.76 9.21
CA MET A 347 16.81 -20.60 8.02
C MET A 347 15.62 -20.66 7.06
N GLU A 348 14.40 -20.39 7.53
CA GLU A 348 13.16 -20.59 6.77
C GLU A 348 13.13 -19.71 5.50
N PRO A 349 12.99 -20.28 4.28
CA PRO A 349 13.07 -19.50 3.05
C PRO A 349 11.98 -18.42 3.01
N LEU A 350 12.36 -17.20 2.60
CA LEU A 350 11.37 -16.16 2.33
C LEU A 350 10.68 -16.47 1.00
N PRO A 351 9.41 -16.03 0.83
CA PRO A 351 8.72 -16.12 -0.45
C PRO A 351 9.61 -15.57 -1.57
N PRO A 352 9.53 -16.11 -2.81
CA PRO A 352 10.32 -15.62 -3.93
C PRO A 352 10.09 -14.12 -4.13
N LYS A 353 11.12 -13.43 -4.63
CA LYS A 353 11.03 -12.01 -4.94
C LYS A 353 10.41 -11.88 -6.32
N ASP A 354 9.19 -11.37 -6.42
CA ASP A 354 8.62 -11.02 -7.72
C ASP A 354 9.40 -9.83 -8.30
N GLU A 355 10.23 -10.09 -9.31
CA GLU A 355 11.03 -9.04 -9.97
C GLU A 355 10.21 -8.15 -10.92
N LYS A 356 8.90 -8.40 -11.05
CA LYS A 356 7.99 -7.62 -11.92
C LYS A 356 7.16 -6.63 -11.11
N GLY A 357 7.81 -5.60 -10.56
CA GLY A 357 7.15 -4.44 -9.96
C GLY A 357 7.47 -3.13 -10.71
N PRO A 358 6.55 -2.16 -10.77
CA PRO A 358 6.75 -0.94 -11.56
C PRO A 358 7.92 -0.12 -11.00
N GLN A 359 8.75 0.39 -11.91
CA GLN A 359 9.88 1.26 -11.61
C GLN A 359 9.44 2.46 -10.75
N ASN A 360 10.19 2.66 -9.66
CA ASN A 360 10.05 3.76 -8.71
C ASN A 360 9.64 5.08 -9.38
N ARG A 361 8.50 5.65 -8.96
CA ARG A 361 8.28 7.08 -9.14
C ARG A 361 9.25 7.81 -8.22
N THR A 362 10.25 8.39 -8.84
CA THR A 362 11.35 9.13 -8.21
C THR A 362 10.81 10.17 -7.21
N LYS A 363 11.24 10.06 -5.95
CA LYS A 363 11.29 11.21 -5.05
C LYS A 363 12.22 12.25 -5.69
N VAL A 364 11.65 13.33 -6.23
CA VAL A 364 12.41 14.53 -6.57
C VAL A 364 11.84 15.65 -5.70
N GLY A 365 12.70 16.23 -4.87
CA GLY A 365 12.34 17.22 -3.86
C GLY A 365 12.07 18.63 -4.39
#